data_AF-A0AAW1KI72-F1
#
_entry.id   AF-A0AAW1KI72-F1
#
_cell.length_a   1.000
_cell.length_b   1.000
_cell.length_c   1.000
_cell.angle_alpha   90.00
_cell.angle_beta   90.00
_cell.angle_gamma   90.00
#
_symmetry.space_group_name_H-M   'P 1'
#
loop_
_entity.id
_entity.type
_entity.pdbx_description
1 polymer ?
#
loop_
_entity_poly.entity_id
_entity_poly.type
_entity_poly.pdbx_seq_one_letter_code
_entity_poly.pdbx_strand_id
1 'polypeptide(L)'
;MQELKRTVVNMMDKDKYCVLLFDEMSLDASLSYDSKVDQIVGWEDYGDGHKNIAFADHAIVFMLRGIKRKWKQPIAFALLKDIIRSCDDIGPII
;
A
#
# COMPACT_ATOMS: atom_id res chain seq x y z
N MET A 1 -3.59 5.58 9.12
CA MET A 1 -4.04 4.68 10.22
C MET A 1 -5.07 5.29 11.18
N GLN A 2 -4.96 6.56 11.61
CA GLN A 2 -5.85 7.13 12.64
C GLN A 2 -7.35 7.15 12.24
N GLU A 3 -7.66 7.45 10.98
CA GLU A 3 -9.04 7.46 10.46
C GLU A 3 -9.72 6.08 10.46
N LEU A 4 -8.95 5.02 10.18
CA LEU A 4 -9.46 3.65 10.27
C LEU A 4 -9.86 3.34 11.71
N LYS A 5 -8.99 3.65 12.68
CA LYS A 5 -9.27 3.45 14.11
C LYS A 5 -10.54 4.19 14.54
N ARG A 6 -10.69 5.46 14.14
CA ARG A 6 -11.87 6.28 14.46
C ARG A 6 -13.16 5.68 13.89
N THR A 7 -13.09 5.17 12.67
CA THR A 7 -14.25 4.56 12.00
C THR A 7 -14.66 3.25 12.66
N VAL A 8 -13.69 2.40 13.02
CA VAL A 8 -13.92 1.09 13.64
C VAL A 8 -14.54 1.18 15.04
N VAL A 9 -14.21 2.23 15.81
CA VAL A 9 -14.78 2.44 17.16
C VAL A 9 -16.31 2.56 17.12
N ASN A 10 -16.86 3.14 16.06
CA ASN A 10 -18.30 3.34 15.90
C ASN A 10 -18.99 2.20 15.10
N MET A 11 -18.26 1.14 14.75
CA MET A 11 -18.82 -0.01 14.03
C MET A 11 -19.37 -1.06 14.99
N MET A 12 -20.53 -1.61 14.64
CA MET A 12 -21.01 -2.85 15.24
C MET A 12 -20.05 -4.00 14.90
N ASP A 13 -19.94 -5.01 15.76
CA ASP A 13 -18.97 -6.11 15.57
C ASP A 13 -19.16 -6.83 14.23
N LYS A 14 -20.40 -7.00 13.78
CA LYS A 14 -20.73 -7.59 12.47
C LYS A 14 -20.24 -6.77 11.28
N ASP A 15 -19.98 -5.47 11.46
CA ASP A 15 -19.55 -4.56 10.40
C ASP A 15 -18.03 -4.41 10.35
N LYS A 16 -17.30 -4.95 11.35
CA LYS A 16 -15.84 -4.98 11.43
C LYS A 16 -15.24 -6.07 10.54
N TYR A 17 -16.01 -7.10 10.19
CA TYR A 17 -15.57 -8.14 9.25
C TYR A 17 -15.22 -7.53 7.89
N CYS A 18 -13.96 -7.67 7.50
CA CYS A 18 -13.42 -7.16 6.26
C CYS A 18 -12.52 -8.21 5.59
N VAL A 19 -12.30 -8.01 4.30
CA VAL A 19 -11.31 -8.73 3.51
C VAL A 19 -10.14 -7.81 3.21
N LEU A 20 -8.94 -8.35 3.25
CA LEU A 20 -7.76 -7.71 2.70
C LEU A 20 -7.73 -7.95 1.20
N LEU A 21 -7.66 -6.87 0.43
CA LEU A 21 -7.48 -6.87 -1.01
C LEU A 21 -6.10 -6.31 -1.30
N PHE A 22 -5.45 -6.85 -2.32
CA PHE A 22 -4.26 -6.25 -2.90
C PHE A 22 -4.38 -6.30 -4.41
N ASP A 23 -3.80 -5.30 -5.06
CA ASP A 23 -3.73 -5.22 -6.51
C ASP A 23 -2.40 -4.57 -6.92
N GLU A 24 -1.87 -5.01 -8.05
CA GLU A 24 -0.62 -4.53 -8.61
C GLU A 24 -0.91 -3.72 -9.87
N MET A 25 -0.29 -2.55 -10.01
CA MET A 25 -0.40 -1.68 -11.17
C MET A 25 0.97 -1.41 -11.77
N SER A 26 1.08 -1.56 -13.09
CA SER A 26 2.28 -1.14 -13.82
C SER A 26 2.38 0.39 -13.88
N LEU A 27 3.60 0.89 -13.76
CA LEU A 27 3.97 2.30 -13.77
C LEU A 27 5.04 2.56 -14.85
N ASP A 28 5.04 3.77 -15.38
CA ASP A 28 6.17 4.25 -16.18
C ASP A 28 7.33 4.60 -15.24
N ALA A 29 8.42 3.83 -15.33
CA ALA A 29 9.63 4.04 -14.56
C ALA A 29 10.18 5.46 -14.77
N SER A 30 10.06 6.30 -13.74
CA SER A 30 10.50 7.69 -13.78
C SER A 30 10.82 8.19 -12.38
N LEU A 31 11.71 9.18 -12.29
CA LEU A 31 12.04 9.84 -11.03
C LEU A 31 11.42 11.23 -11.02
N SER A 32 10.73 11.53 -9.93
CA SER A 32 10.18 12.86 -9.67
C SER A 32 10.64 13.35 -8.31
N TYR A 33 11.01 14.61 -8.23
CA TYR A 33 11.32 15.24 -6.95
C TYR A 33 10.07 15.89 -6.37
N ASP A 34 9.67 15.44 -5.18
CA ASP A 34 8.58 16.06 -4.42
C ASP A 34 9.18 17.09 -3.44
N SER A 35 9.00 18.36 -3.77
CA SER A 35 9.50 19.50 -2.99
C SER A 35 8.78 19.70 -1.65
N LYS A 36 7.60 19.10 -1.45
CA LYS A 36 6.86 19.23 -0.18
C LYS A 36 7.45 18.37 0.92
N VAL A 37 7.96 17.21 0.55
CA VAL A 37 8.56 16.24 1.48
C VAL A 37 10.09 16.18 1.36
N ASP A 38 10.67 16.95 0.42
CA ASP A 38 12.11 16.98 0.12
C ASP A 38 12.66 15.59 -0.19
N GLN A 39 11.98 14.87 -1.09
CA GLN A 39 12.34 13.50 -1.44
C GLN A 39 12.24 13.23 -2.93
N ILE A 40 13.14 12.38 -3.40
CA ILE A 40 13.04 11.74 -4.71
C ILE A 40 12.09 10.54 -4.60
N VAL A 41 11.10 10.52 -5.48
CA VAL A 41 10.07 9.48 -5.64
C VAL A 41 10.31 8.74 -6.96
N GLY A 42 10.03 7.44 -7.00
CA GLY A 42 10.23 6.58 -8.18
C GLY A 42 11.31 5.52 -8.01
N TRP A 43 11.97 5.50 -6.86
CA TRP A 43 12.78 4.36 -6.43
C TRP A 43 11.89 3.26 -5.88
N GLU A 44 12.38 2.03 -5.97
CA GLU A 44 11.82 0.89 -5.25
C GLU A 44 11.86 1.16 -3.74
N ASP A 45 10.70 0.98 -3.10
CA ASP A 45 10.43 1.34 -1.72
C ASP A 45 9.36 0.37 -1.17
N TYR A 46 9.79 -0.50 -0.25
CA TYR A 46 8.93 -1.50 0.39
C TYR A 46 8.19 -0.95 1.62
N GLY A 47 8.36 0.34 1.95
CA GLY A 47 7.77 0.95 3.13
C GLY A 47 8.52 0.68 4.44
N ASP A 48 9.73 0.09 4.38
CA ASP A 48 10.60 -0.16 5.52
C ASP A 48 11.52 1.03 5.88
N GLY A 49 11.36 2.15 5.16
CA GLY A 49 12.19 3.35 5.31
C GLY A 49 13.49 3.31 4.51
N HIS A 50 13.75 2.23 3.77
CA HIS A 50 14.87 2.10 2.87
C HIS A 50 14.39 2.16 1.41
N LYS A 51 15.17 2.83 0.56
CA LYS A 51 14.94 2.89 -0.88
C LYS A 51 16.07 2.14 -1.56
N ASN A 52 15.72 1.20 -2.43
CA ASN A 52 16.69 0.53 -3.28
C ASN A 52 16.95 1.42 -4.50
N ILE A 53 18.20 1.42 -4.99
CA ILE A 53 18.59 2.19 -6.19
C ILE A 53 18.15 1.44 -7.45
N ALA A 54 16.85 1.19 -7.55
CA ALA A 54 16.18 0.56 -8.68
C ALA A 54 14.91 1.36 -9.01
N PHE A 55 14.67 1.62 -10.30
CA PHE A 55 13.49 2.37 -10.73
C PHE A 55 12.24 1.50 -10.60
N ALA A 56 11.32 1.92 -9.74
CA ALA A 56 10.05 1.23 -9.61
C ALA A 56 9.26 1.32 -10.92
N ASP A 57 8.79 0.17 -11.39
CA ASP A 57 7.93 0.02 -12.56
C ASP A 57 6.58 -0.59 -12.21
N HIS A 58 6.37 -0.92 -10.93
CA HIS A 58 5.08 -1.39 -10.41
C HIS A 58 4.78 -0.73 -9.08
N ALA A 59 3.50 -0.59 -8.77
CA ALA A 59 3.02 -0.26 -7.44
C ALA A 59 2.04 -1.33 -6.98
N ILE A 60 2.21 -1.78 -5.74
CA ILE A 60 1.22 -2.62 -5.07
C ILE A 60 0.46 -1.79 -4.04
N VAL A 61 -0.86 -1.98 -4.00
CA VAL A 61 -1.73 -1.29 -3.03
C VAL A 61 -2.52 -2.30 -2.22
N PHE A 62 -2.48 -2.17 -0.91
CA PHE A 62 -3.26 -2.98 0.03
C PHE A 62 -4.46 -2.18 0.53
N MET A 63 -5.66 -2.77 0.42
CA MET A 63 -6.92 -2.17 0.85
C MET A 63 -7.73 -3.11 1.73
N LEU A 64 -8.34 -2.57 2.78
CA LEU A 64 -9.39 -3.28 3.52
C LEU A 64 -10.75 -2.97 2.90
N ARG A 65 -11.58 -4.01 2.75
CA ARG A 65 -12.98 -3.89 2.31
C ARG A 65 -13.92 -4.56 3.28
N GLY A 66 -14.90 -3.84 3.78
CA GLY A 66 -15.97 -4.40 4.61
C GLY A 66 -16.80 -5.44 3.85
N ILE A 67 -17.09 -6.57 4.49
CA ILE A 67 -17.90 -7.65 3.92
C ILE A 67 -19.39 -7.27 4.01
N LYS A 68 -19.83 -6.90 5.21
CA LYS A 68 -21.24 -6.59 5.49
C LYS A 68 -21.60 -5.16 5.13
N ARG A 69 -20.83 -4.19 5.62
CA ARG A 69 -20.96 -2.78 5.22
C ARG A 69 -20.01 -2.48 4.08
N LYS A 70 -20.52 -1.76 3.08
CA LYS A 70 -19.72 -1.31 1.93
C LYS A 70 -18.83 -0.14 2.34
N TRP A 71 -17.62 -0.45 2.75
CA TRP A 71 -16.53 0.51 2.92
C TRP A 71 -15.24 -0.06 2.32
N LYS A 72 -14.36 0.81 1.85
CA LYS A 72 -13.03 0.46 1.35
C LYS A 72 -12.03 1.51 1.83
N GLN A 73 -10.85 1.08 2.26
CA GLN A 73 -9.79 1.99 2.68
C GLN A 73 -8.42 1.43 2.31
N PRO A 74 -7.56 2.20 1.60
CA PRO A 74 -6.15 1.85 1.44
C PRO A 74 -5.43 1.94 2.78
N ILE A 75 -4.65 0.91 3.08
CA ILE A 75 -3.92 0.78 4.35
C ILE A 75 -2.41 0.84 4.17
N ALA A 76 -1.90 0.40 3.02
CA ALA A 76 -0.47 0.41 2.69
C ALA A 76 -0.29 0.40 1.17
N PHE A 77 0.88 0.83 0.73
CA PHE A 77 1.34 0.70 -0.65
C PHE A 77 2.86 0.52 -0.65
N ALA A 78 3.39 -0.08 -1.71
CA ALA A 78 4.82 -0.18 -1.96
C ALA A 78 5.13 0.03 -3.45
N LEU A 79 6.32 0.53 -3.73
CA LEU A 79 6.86 0.72 -5.07
C LEU A 79 7.89 -0.37 -5.34
N LEU A 80 7.74 -1.08 -6.44
CA LEU A 80 8.47 -2.32 -6.70
C LEU A 80 9.23 -2.23 -8.01
N LYS A 81 10.39 -2.89 -8.04
CA LYS A 81 11.05 -3.26 -9.28
C LYS A 81 10.64 -4.69 -9.65
N ASP A 82 9.96 -4.84 -10.78
CA ASP A 82 9.33 -6.06 -11.28
C ASP A 82 8.03 -6.49 -10.59
N ILE A 83 7.29 -7.36 -11.28
CA ILE A 83 6.02 -7.96 -10.84
C ILE A 83 6.25 -8.86 -9.62
N ILE A 84 5.33 -8.83 -8.66
CA ILE A 84 5.34 -9.77 -7.53
C ILE A 84 5.03 -11.16 -8.06
N ARG A 85 6.04 -12.03 -8.06
CA ARG A 85 5.88 -13.41 -8.52
C ARG A 85 5.35 -14.33 -7.42
N SER A 86 5.55 -14.00 -6.15
CA SER A 86 5.02 -14.77 -5.01
C SER A 86 4.76 -13.92 -3.76
N CYS A 87 3.87 -14.39 -2.87
CA CYS A 87 3.60 -13.74 -1.58
C CYS A 87 4.84 -13.73 -0.66
N ASP A 88 5.84 -14.58 -0.92
CA ASP A 88 7.07 -14.69 -0.13
C ASP A 88 8.07 -13.56 -0.45
N ASP A 89 7.92 -12.89 -1.60
CA ASP A 89 8.77 -11.77 -2.03
C ASP A 89 8.39 -10.44 -1.36
N ILE A 90 7.20 -10.39 -0.75
CA ILE A 90 6.74 -9.25 0.03
C ILE A 90 7.38 -9.37 1.41
N GLY A 91 8.45 -8.60 1.64
CA GLY A 91 9.06 -8.46 2.96
C GLY A 91 8.03 -8.18 4.07
N PRO A 92 8.38 -8.37 5.35
CA PRO A 92 7.42 -8.28 6.43
C PRO A 92 6.72 -6.92 6.43
N ILE A 93 5.41 -6.92 6.16
CA ILE A 93 4.54 -5.75 6.27
C ILE A 93 4.26 -5.55 7.77
N ILE A 94 5.08 -4.74 8.45
CA ILE A 94 4.89 -4.34 9.86
C ILE A 94 4.91 -2.82 10.01
#